data_AF-A0A2E7CYP4-F1
#
_entry.id   AF-A0A2E7CYP4-F1
#
_cell.length_a   1.000
_cell.length_b   1.000
_cell.length_c   1.000
_cell.angle_alpha   90.00
_cell.angle_beta   90.00
_cell.angle_gamma   90.00
#
_symmetry.space_group_name_H-M   'P 1'
#
loop_
_entity.id
_entity.type
_entity.pdbx_description
1 polymer ?
#
loop_
_entity_poly.entity_id
_entity_poly.type
_entity_poly.pdbx_seq_one_letter_code
_entity_poly.pdbx_strand_id
1 'polypeptide(L)'
;MRTFTTKLLPFCFLVLLGLSANAAEPYWNQFRGPHADGTTRAKGLPVKFSEGSKQIAWKTAVKGRAWSSPVIWGDQVWITNAPEIQNPPNATNRNALPGFDEPLEKPIELSAVCLDLKTGDIV
;
A
#
# COMPACT_ATOMS: atom_id res chain seq x y z
N MET A 1 -58.91 14.30 28.81
CA MET A 1 -57.94 13.19 28.73
C MET A 1 -57.18 13.35 27.39
N ARG A 2 -55.93 13.84 27.41
CA ARG A 2 -55.17 14.19 26.19
C ARG A 2 -54.02 13.21 26.01
N THR A 3 -54.07 12.39 24.97
CA THR A 3 -52.99 11.46 24.58
C THR A 3 -51.94 12.23 23.78
N PHE A 4 -50.75 12.44 24.36
CA PHE A 4 -49.59 12.95 23.63
C PHE A 4 -48.92 11.78 22.89
N THR A 5 -49.05 11.81 21.56
CA THR A 5 -48.42 10.87 20.63
C THR A 5 -46.89 10.98 20.67
N THR A 6 -46.22 9.94 21.15
CA THR A 6 -44.78 9.70 21.03
C THR A 6 -44.41 9.35 19.58
N LYS A 7 -44.34 10.35 18.69
CA LYS A 7 -43.88 10.19 17.29
C LYS A 7 -42.46 10.68 17.02
N LEU A 8 -41.70 11.02 18.06
CA LEU A 8 -40.33 11.56 17.93
C LEU A 8 -39.25 10.47 17.88
N LEU A 9 -39.52 9.27 18.40
CA LEU A 9 -38.55 8.17 18.45
C LEU A 9 -38.13 7.58 17.08
N PRO A 10 -39.02 7.41 16.06
CA PRO A 10 -38.61 6.82 14.78
C PRO A 10 -37.84 7.80 13.88
N PHE A 11 -37.93 9.11 14.14
CA PHE A 11 -37.24 10.13 13.34
C PHE A 11 -35.74 10.20 13.66
N CYS A 12 -35.34 10.04 14.93
CA CYS A 12 -33.93 9.97 15.30
C CYS A 12 -33.22 8.74 14.71
N PHE A 13 -33.92 7.61 14.53
CA PHE A 13 -33.31 6.41 13.97
C PHE A 13 -32.99 6.56 12.47
N LEU A 14 -33.81 7.29 11.71
CA LEU A 14 -33.58 7.52 10.28
C LEU A 14 -32.40 8.48 10.00
N VAL A 15 -32.16 9.46 10.88
CA VAL A 15 -31.04 10.42 10.74
C VAL A 15 -29.69 9.74 11.01
N LEU A 16 -29.64 8.77 11.94
CA LEU A 16 -28.42 8.01 12.26
C LEU A 16 -27.95 7.07 11.12
N LEU A 17 -28.87 6.53 10.33
CA LEU A 17 -28.53 5.71 9.15
C LEU A 17 -27.95 6.53 7.97
N GLY A 18 -28.14 7.85 7.96
CA GLY A 18 -27.67 8.72 6.87
C GLY A 18 -26.19 9.11 6.94
N LEU A 19 -25.49 8.86 8.06
CA LEU A 19 -24.10 9.30 8.24
C LEU A 19 -23.04 8.27 7.79
N SER A 20 -23.43 7.08 7.33
CA SER A 20 -22.49 5.97 7.12
C SER A 20 -21.70 5.99 5.79
N ALA A 21 -21.75 7.05 4.99
CA ALA A 21 -21.40 6.96 3.56
C ALA A 21 -20.12 7.68 3.08
N ASN A 22 -19.21 8.14 3.95
CA ASN A 22 -17.99 8.86 3.51
C ASN A 22 -16.70 8.46 4.25
N ALA A 23 -16.54 7.19 4.63
CA ALA A 23 -15.22 6.72 5.05
C ALA A 23 -14.31 6.59 3.81
N ALA A 24 -13.09 7.13 3.88
CA ALA A 24 -12.04 6.80 2.90
C ALA A 24 -11.88 5.27 2.85
N GLU A 25 -11.54 4.73 1.69
CA GLU A 25 -11.34 3.29 1.55
C GLU A 25 -10.28 2.81 2.56
N PRO A 26 -10.59 1.86 3.45
CA PRO A 26 -9.68 1.46 4.53
C PRO A 26 -8.53 0.56 4.05
N TYR A 27 -8.45 0.29 2.74
CA TYR A 27 -7.48 -0.61 2.14
C TYR A 27 -7.20 -0.25 0.68
N TRP A 28 -6.07 -0.75 0.19
CA TRP A 28 -5.69 -0.79 -1.23
C TRP A 28 -5.14 -2.18 -1.52
N ASN A 29 -6.04 -3.15 -1.61
CA ASN A 29 -5.72 -4.57 -1.48
C ASN A 29 -5.19 -5.23 -2.77
N GLN A 30 -5.23 -4.52 -3.90
CA GLN A 30 -4.88 -5.07 -5.21
C GLN A 30 -4.39 -3.98 -6.17
N PHE A 31 -3.91 -4.40 -7.35
CA PHE A 31 -3.55 -3.47 -8.41
C PHE A 31 -4.75 -2.58 -8.76
N ARG A 32 -4.51 -1.26 -8.78
CA ARG A 32 -5.56 -0.24 -9.00
C ARG A 32 -6.63 -0.18 -7.90
N GLY A 33 -6.36 -0.71 -6.72
CA GLY A 33 -7.13 -0.45 -5.51
C GLY A 33 -8.42 -1.26 -5.36
N PRO A 34 -9.26 -0.93 -4.37
CA PRO A 34 -10.45 -1.71 -3.98
C PRO A 34 -11.45 -1.97 -5.10
N HIS A 35 -11.49 -1.06 -6.07
CA HIS A 35 -12.42 -1.09 -7.19
C HIS A 35 -11.74 -1.49 -8.52
N ALA A 36 -10.43 -1.79 -8.50
CA ALA A 36 -9.62 -2.12 -9.68
C ALA A 36 -9.58 -1.04 -10.80
N ASP A 37 -10.01 0.19 -10.50
CA ASP A 37 -10.12 1.29 -11.45
C ASP A 37 -9.05 2.39 -11.24
N GLY A 38 -8.31 2.33 -10.13
CA GLY A 38 -7.25 3.28 -9.78
C GLY A 38 -7.78 4.57 -9.17
N THR A 39 -9.02 4.57 -8.68
CA THR A 39 -9.67 5.74 -8.10
C THR A 39 -9.76 5.66 -6.57
N THR A 40 -9.96 6.80 -5.92
CA THR A 40 -10.25 6.92 -4.48
C THR A 40 -11.32 7.97 -4.24
N ARG A 41 -12.12 7.79 -3.18
CA ARG A 41 -13.06 8.81 -2.72
C ARG A 41 -12.40 9.88 -1.83
N ALA A 42 -11.11 9.74 -1.52
CA ALA A 42 -10.37 10.71 -0.72
C ALA A 42 -10.37 12.10 -1.37
N LYS A 43 -10.55 13.14 -0.54
CA LYS A 43 -10.59 14.55 -0.97
C LYS A 43 -9.50 15.35 -0.27
N GLY A 44 -9.12 16.48 -0.85
CA GLY A 44 -8.12 17.37 -0.25
C GLY A 44 -6.69 16.79 -0.23
N LEU A 45 -6.40 15.85 -1.12
CA LEU A 45 -5.06 15.27 -1.25
C LEU A 45 -4.06 16.37 -1.68
N PRO A 46 -2.84 16.38 -1.13
CA PRO A 46 -1.81 17.31 -1.55
C PRO A 46 -1.46 17.10 -3.02
N VAL A 47 -1.42 18.19 -3.80
CA VAL A 47 -1.09 18.17 -5.25
C VAL A 47 0.32 18.69 -5.54
N LYS A 48 1.06 19.06 -4.50
CA LYS A 48 2.46 19.52 -4.57
C LYS A 48 3.28 18.73 -3.57
N PHE A 49 4.35 18.12 -4.05
CA PHE A 49 5.30 17.36 -3.24
C PHE A 49 6.71 17.85 -3.53
N SER A 50 7.50 17.99 -2.47
CA SER A 50 8.95 18.17 -2.56
C SER A 50 9.62 17.46 -1.38
N GLU A 51 10.88 17.07 -1.55
CA GLU A 51 11.69 16.57 -0.42
C GLU A 51 11.70 17.61 0.71
N GLY A 52 11.59 17.13 1.95
CA GLY A 52 11.51 17.98 3.15
C GLY A 52 10.19 18.75 3.34
N SER A 53 9.19 18.56 2.46
CA SER A 53 7.87 19.18 2.63
C SER A 53 7.02 18.47 3.69
N LYS A 54 6.08 19.21 4.30
CA LYS A 54 5.15 18.66 5.29
C LYS A 54 4.11 17.72 4.69
N GLN A 55 4.05 17.60 3.37
CA GLN A 55 3.13 16.74 2.63
C GLN A 55 3.64 15.30 2.50
N ILE A 56 4.93 15.05 2.74
CA ILE A 56 5.50 13.69 2.83
C ILE A 56 5.34 13.23 4.28
N ALA A 57 4.55 12.18 4.51
CA ALA A 57 4.33 11.63 5.85
C ALA A 57 5.58 10.93 6.40
N TRP A 58 6.23 10.12 5.57
CA TRP A 58 7.46 9.40 5.90
C TRP A 58 8.17 8.96 4.62
N LYS A 59 9.44 8.56 4.78
CA LYS A 59 10.27 7.98 3.71
C LYS A 59 11.21 6.97 4.32
N THR A 60 11.11 5.72 3.85
CA THR A 60 11.87 4.60 4.41
C THR A 60 12.77 4.00 3.34
N ALA A 61 14.05 3.88 3.64
CA ALA A 61 14.99 3.23 2.75
C ALA A 61 14.82 1.71 2.82
N VAL A 62 14.48 1.08 1.70
CA VAL A 62 14.39 -0.37 1.57
C VAL A 62 15.52 -0.84 0.66
N LYS A 63 16.34 -1.79 1.13
CA LYS A 63 17.45 -2.35 0.34
C LYS A 63 16.91 -3.24 -0.77
N GLY A 64 17.35 -3.01 -2.00
CA GLY A 64 16.96 -3.81 -3.16
C GLY A 64 16.21 -2.99 -4.19
N ARG A 65 15.63 -3.67 -5.19
CA ARG A 65 14.78 -3.06 -6.21
C ARG A 65 13.35 -3.56 -6.05
N ALA A 66 12.39 -2.64 -6.10
CA ALA A 66 10.96 -2.93 -5.98
C ALA A 66 10.19 -2.12 -7.04
N TRP A 67 9.48 -2.80 -7.94
CA TRP A 67 8.72 -2.17 -9.03
C TRP A 67 7.21 -2.47 -8.97
N SER A 68 6.75 -3.17 -7.93
CA SER A 68 5.32 -3.42 -7.72
C SER A 68 4.60 -2.19 -7.18
N SER A 69 3.28 -2.14 -7.39
CA SER A 69 2.41 -1.29 -6.58
C SER A 69 2.33 -1.82 -5.15
N PRO A 70 2.29 -0.94 -4.13
CA PRO A 70 2.09 -1.35 -2.75
C PRO A 70 0.66 -1.88 -2.52
N VAL A 71 0.53 -2.75 -1.54
CA VAL A 71 -0.76 -3.23 -1.00
C VAL A 71 -0.95 -2.63 0.40
N ILE A 72 -2.10 -2.04 0.66
CA ILE A 72 -2.44 -1.48 1.98
C ILE A 72 -3.57 -2.31 2.59
N TRP A 73 -3.36 -2.79 3.82
CA TRP A 73 -4.38 -3.52 4.58
C TRP A 73 -4.32 -3.13 6.06
N GLY A 74 -5.34 -2.41 6.54
CA GLY A 74 -5.31 -1.84 7.88
C GLY A 74 -4.16 -0.86 8.05
N ASP A 75 -3.34 -1.06 9.08
CA ASP A 75 -2.16 -0.23 9.37
C ASP A 75 -0.88 -0.76 8.71
N GLN A 76 -0.98 -1.64 7.70
CA GLN A 76 0.18 -2.25 7.03
C GLN A 76 0.29 -1.85 5.56
N VAL A 77 1.52 -1.62 5.11
CA VAL A 77 1.91 -1.42 3.71
C VAL A 77 2.84 -2.55 3.30
N TRP A 78 2.46 -3.32 2.30
CA TRP A 78 3.22 -4.44 1.78
C TRP A 78 3.77 -4.12 0.40
N ILE A 79 5.05 -4.40 0.18
CA ILE A 79 5.72 -4.27 -1.12
C ILE A 79 6.50 -5.54 -1.45
N THR A 80 6.63 -5.86 -2.73
CA THR A 80 7.60 -6.86 -3.19
C THR A 80 8.97 -6.22 -3.32
N ASN A 81 10.04 -7.00 -3.12
CA ASN A 81 11.40 -6.51 -3.14
C ASN A 81 12.36 -7.57 -3.70
N ALA A 82 13.43 -7.11 -4.33
CA ALA A 82 14.49 -7.92 -4.92
C ALA A 82 15.88 -7.35 -4.53
N PRO A 83 16.35 -7.58 -3.29
CA PRO A 83 17.73 -7.32 -2.91
C PRO A 83 18.72 -8.18 -3.71
N GLU A 84 19.84 -7.57 -4.08
CA GLU A 84 21.01 -8.31 -4.57
C GLU A 84 21.60 -9.13 -3.42
N ILE A 85 21.85 -10.41 -3.67
CA ILE A 85 22.55 -11.31 -2.76
C ILE A 85 23.96 -11.59 -3.28
N GLN A 86 24.83 -12.04 -2.38
CA GLN A 86 26.16 -12.46 -2.79
C GLN A 86 26.06 -13.70 -3.68
N ASN A 87 26.86 -13.73 -4.75
CA ASN A 87 27.03 -14.94 -5.54
C ASN A 87 27.51 -16.08 -4.62
N PRO A 88 26.86 -17.26 -4.62
CA PRO A 88 27.49 -18.41 -4.01
C PRO A 88 28.84 -18.64 -4.70
N PRO A 89 29.87 -19.11 -3.98
CA PRO A 89 31.25 -19.10 -4.45
C PRO A 89 31.51 -19.85 -5.78
N ASN A 90 30.54 -20.61 -6.29
CA ASN A 90 30.62 -21.38 -7.53
C ASN A 90 29.39 -21.20 -8.45
N ALA A 91 28.75 -20.02 -8.46
CA ALA A 91 27.67 -19.73 -9.41
C ALA A 91 28.21 -19.68 -10.85
N THR A 92 28.08 -20.78 -11.60
CA THR A 92 28.31 -20.80 -13.04
C THR A 92 27.00 -20.56 -13.78
N ASN A 93 27.06 -19.83 -14.89
CA ASN A 93 25.90 -19.68 -15.78
C ASN A 93 25.65 -21.03 -16.45
N ARG A 94 24.79 -21.85 -15.84
CA ARG A 94 24.44 -23.20 -16.29
C ARG A 94 23.86 -23.23 -17.71
N ASN A 95 23.38 -22.08 -18.18
CA ASN A 95 22.71 -21.88 -19.46
C ASN A 95 23.48 -20.94 -20.40
N ALA A 96 24.75 -20.62 -20.11
CA ALA A 96 25.55 -19.81 -21.03
C ALA A 96 25.75 -20.57 -22.35
N LEU A 97 25.31 -19.95 -23.45
CA LEU A 97 25.64 -20.42 -24.79
C LEU A 97 27.13 -20.17 -25.04
N PRO A 98 27.84 -21.02 -25.81
CA PRO A 98 29.23 -20.79 -26.16
C PRO A 98 29.40 -19.41 -26.81
N GLY A 99 30.28 -18.57 -26.24
CA GLY A 99 30.53 -17.21 -26.73
C GLY A 99 29.60 -16.12 -26.17
N PHE A 100 28.68 -16.47 -25.27
CA PHE A 100 27.84 -15.53 -24.50
C PHE A 100 28.24 -15.54 -23.03
N ASP A 101 29.51 -15.25 -22.77
CA ASP A 101 30.06 -15.09 -21.41
C ASP A 101 29.69 -13.71 -20.83
N GLU A 102 28.40 -13.37 -20.85
CA GLU A 102 27.91 -12.22 -20.09
C GLU A 102 28.06 -12.54 -18.60
N PRO A 103 28.59 -11.61 -17.78
CA PRO A 103 28.61 -11.79 -16.34
C PRO A 103 27.21 -12.13 -15.86
N LEU A 104 27.08 -13.16 -15.03
CA LEU A 104 25.82 -13.41 -14.34
C LEU A 104 25.39 -12.11 -13.66
N GLU A 105 24.20 -11.59 -14.02
CA GLU A 105 23.57 -10.58 -13.21
C GLU A 105 23.58 -11.08 -11.76
N LYS A 106 23.97 -10.20 -10.82
CA LYS A 106 24.08 -10.60 -9.43
C LYS A 106 22.75 -11.24 -9.01
N PRO A 107 22.79 -12.42 -8.38
CA PRO A 107 21.58 -13.11 -7.96
C PRO A 107 20.78 -12.19 -7.04
N ILE A 108 19.47 -12.34 -7.11
CA ILE A 108 18.52 -11.62 -6.27
C ILE A 108 17.75 -12.61 -5.42
N GLU A 109 17.30 -12.15 -4.26
CA GLU A 109 16.34 -12.88 -3.43
C GLU A 109 15.00 -12.16 -3.51
N LEU A 110 13.92 -12.87 -3.87
CA LEU A 110 12.58 -12.27 -3.87
C LEU A 110 12.00 -12.32 -2.47
N SER A 111 11.56 -11.17 -1.98
CA SER A 111 10.99 -11.01 -0.64
C SER A 111 9.77 -10.09 -0.66
N ALA A 112 8.99 -10.13 0.40
CA ALA A 112 7.98 -9.14 0.71
C ALA A 112 8.42 -8.35 1.95
N VAL A 113 8.21 -7.03 1.94
CA VAL A 113 8.52 -6.14 3.06
C VAL A 113 7.22 -5.52 3.55
N CYS A 114 6.99 -5.61 4.87
CA CYS A 114 5.89 -4.93 5.55
C CYS A 114 6.40 -3.64 6.19
N LEU A 115 5.65 -2.56 6.05
CA LEU A 115 5.86 -1.31 6.75
C LEU A 115 4.60 -0.92 7.53
N ASP A 116 4.76 -0.27 8.66
CA ASP A 116 3.67 0.37 9.37
C ASP A 116 3.21 1.63 8.61
N LEU A 117 1.91 1.75 8.37
CA LEU A 117 1.32 2.81 7.55
C LEU A 117 1.51 4.21 8.13
N LYS A 118 1.57 4.33 9.47
CA LYS A 118 1.59 5.62 10.17
C LYS A 118 3.01 6.15 10.32
N THR A 119 3.94 5.26 10.60
CA THR A 119 5.34 5.60 10.90
C THR A 119 6.27 5.41 9.70
N GLY A 120 5.95 4.46 8.82
CA GLY A 120 6.85 4.00 7.76
C GLY A 120 7.91 3.02 8.25
N ASP A 121 7.87 2.60 9.51
CA ASP A 121 8.87 1.66 10.05
C ASP A 121 8.66 0.27 9.46
N ILE A 122 9.76 -0.45 9.20
CA ILE A 122 9.71 -1.86 8.75
C ILE A 122 9.31 -2.74 9.95
N VAL A 123 8.31 -3.59 9.76
CA VAL A 123 7.75 -4.49 10.78
C VAL A 123 8.32 -5.90 10.66
#